data_AF-A0A3B3WEK9-F1
#
_entry.id   AF-A0A3B3WEK9-F1
#
_cell.length_a   1.000
_cell.length_b   1.000
_cell.length_c   1.000
_cell.angle_alpha   90.00
_cell.angle_beta   90.00
_cell.angle_gamma   90.00
#
_symmetry.space_group_name_H-M   'P 1'
#
loop_
_entity.id
_entity.type
_entity.pdbx_description
1 polymer ?
#
loop_
_entity_poly.entity_id
_entity_poly.type
_entity_poly.pdbx_seq_one_letter_code
_entity_poly.pdbx_strand_id
1 'polypeptide(L)'
;MLRQVLHAGLRTSFHALGRFVAGHAVFFASAPVLLAILLGASFSRYRVEGDVESLLAPKHSLAKIEGNLVESLFPVNRSKHALYSDLQTPGRYGRVIITARRGSVLDPVHLETILQVSSSGFNYSFSYLCLPDDKNVCIVDDIIRAMEEIQSARTSNRKFPLNFIFWPTDDVISNIK
;
A
#
# COMPACT_ATOMS: atom_id res chain seq x y z
N MET A 1 6.87 -38.95 44.90
CA MET A 1 5.90 -40.05 44.69
C MET A 1 5.16 -39.93 43.34
N LEU A 2 4.40 -38.85 43.07
CA LEU A 2 3.61 -38.68 41.83
C LEU A 2 4.41 -38.81 40.52
N ARG A 3 5.61 -38.21 40.46
CA ARG A 3 6.47 -38.24 39.27
C ARG A 3 6.93 -39.66 38.90
N GLN A 4 7.19 -40.52 39.88
CA GLN A 4 7.61 -41.90 39.65
C GLN A 4 6.46 -42.75 39.11
N VAL A 5 5.24 -42.55 39.63
CA VAL A 5 4.03 -43.22 39.14
C VAL A 5 3.72 -42.77 37.70
N LEU A 6 3.84 -41.47 37.41
CA LEU A 6 3.66 -40.94 36.05
C LEU A 6 4.67 -41.55 35.07
N HIS A 7 5.96 -41.60 35.43
CA HIS A 7 6.99 -42.20 34.59
C HIS A 7 6.77 -43.70 34.38
N ALA A 8 6.36 -44.44 35.41
CA ALA A 8 6.05 -45.85 35.30
C ALA A 8 4.85 -46.09 34.38
N GLY A 9 3.77 -45.29 34.54
CA GLY A 9 2.58 -45.36 33.71
C GLY A 9 2.81 -44.98 32.24
N LEU A 10 3.59 -43.93 31.98
CA LEU A 10 3.98 -43.55 30.61
C LEU A 10 4.86 -44.62 29.97
N ARG A 11 5.80 -45.21 30.72
CA ARG A 11 6.66 -46.28 30.22
C ARG A 11 5.86 -47.52 29.82
N THR A 12 4.89 -47.93 30.64
CA THR A 12 4.04 -49.08 30.31
C THR A 12 3.09 -48.77 29.15
N SER A 13 2.51 -47.56 29.12
CA SER A 13 1.64 -47.10 28.03
C SER A 13 2.37 -47.05 26.68
N PHE A 14 3.54 -46.41 26.61
CA PHE A 14 4.33 -46.34 25.38
C PHE A 14 4.84 -47.71 24.94
N HIS A 15 5.18 -48.60 25.88
CA HIS A 15 5.57 -49.98 25.55
C HIS A 15 4.39 -50.76 24.95
N ALA A 16 3.17 -50.61 25.49
CA ALA A 16 1.96 -51.21 24.95
C ALA A 16 1.61 -50.64 23.56
N LEU A 17 1.70 -49.32 23.40
CA LEU A 17 1.48 -48.63 22.12
C LEU A 17 2.51 -49.09 21.07
N GLY A 18 3.79 -49.15 21.42
CA GLY A 18 4.84 -49.61 20.53
C GLY A 18 4.63 -51.06 20.08
N ARG A 19 4.19 -51.94 20.99
CA ARG A 19 3.84 -53.33 20.65
C ARG A 19 2.65 -53.41 19.70
N PHE A 20 1.65 -52.55 19.86
CA PHE A 20 0.49 -52.47 18.97
C PHE A 20 0.87 -51.96 17.56
N VAL A 21 1.70 -50.91 17.49
CA VAL A 21 2.21 -50.35 16.23
C VAL A 21 3.09 -51.37 15.50
N ALA A 22 3.97 -52.08 16.22
CA ALA A 22 4.81 -53.12 15.64
C ALA A 22 3.99 -54.30 15.07
N GLY A 23 2.86 -54.66 15.70
CA GLY A 23 1.94 -55.68 15.19
C GLY A 23 1.18 -55.28 13.92
N HIS A 24 1.04 -53.98 13.65
CA HIS A 24 0.31 -53.43 12.50
C HIS A 24 1.15 -52.41 11.72
N ALA A 25 2.43 -52.72 11.49
CA ALA A 25 3.41 -51.78 10.94
C ALA A 25 3.00 -51.16 9.58
N VAL A 26 2.36 -51.95 8.71
CA VAL A 26 1.95 -51.50 7.38
C VAL A 26 0.87 -50.41 7.45
N PHE A 27 -0.15 -50.59 8.31
CA PHE A 27 -1.23 -49.62 8.47
C PHE A 27 -0.71 -48.29 9.05
N PHE A 28 0.17 -48.37 10.06
CA PHE A 28 0.78 -47.19 10.66
C PHE A 28 1.82 -46.51 9.77
N ALA A 29 2.37 -47.20 8.76
CA ALA A 29 3.20 -46.58 7.74
C ALA A 29 2.36 -45.91 6.64
N SER A 30 1.29 -46.55 6.17
CA SER A 30 0.47 -46.05 5.05
C SER A 30 -0.49 -44.93 5.46
N ALA A 31 -1.10 -45.03 6.64
CA ALA A 31 -2.08 -44.05 7.12
C ALA A 31 -1.54 -42.60 7.19
N PRO A 32 -0.39 -42.30 7.83
CA PRO A 32 0.13 -40.94 7.87
C PRO A 32 0.55 -40.43 6.50
N VAL A 33 1.00 -41.31 5.59
CA VAL A 33 1.33 -40.92 4.21
C VAL A 33 0.08 -40.50 3.44
N LEU A 34 -0.99 -41.29 3.51
CA LEU A 34 -2.28 -40.94 2.89
C LEU A 34 -2.83 -39.64 3.47
N LEU A 35 -2.75 -39.47 4.80
CA LEU A 35 -3.22 -38.28 5.50
C LEU A 35 -2.39 -37.04 5.09
N ALA A 36 -1.07 -37.18 4.96
CA ALA A 36 -0.19 -36.14 4.47
C ALA A 36 -0.49 -35.75 3.01
N ILE A 37 -0.78 -36.71 2.14
CA ILE A 37 -1.17 -36.43 0.74
C ILE A 37 -2.52 -35.72 0.69
N LEU A 38 -3.50 -36.14 1.50
CA LEU A 38 -4.82 -35.49 1.57
C LEU A 38 -4.72 -34.04 2.08
N LEU A 39 -3.97 -33.81 3.15
CA LEU A 39 -3.71 -32.47 3.68
C LEU A 39 -2.89 -31.63 2.68
N GLY A 40 -1.89 -32.25 2.04
CA GLY A 40 -1.08 -31.65 0.98
C GLY A 40 -1.92 -31.18 -0.20
N ALA A 41 -2.85 -32.01 -0.65
CA ALA A 41 -3.80 -31.67 -1.71
C ALA A 41 -4.74 -30.53 -1.30
N SER A 42 -5.12 -30.46 -0.01
CA SER A 42 -5.95 -29.37 0.52
C SER A 42 -5.27 -28.00 0.40
N PHE A 43 -3.93 -27.93 0.49
CA PHE A 43 -3.19 -26.69 0.27
C PHE A 43 -3.29 -26.14 -1.17
N SER A 44 -3.79 -26.91 -2.14
CA SER A 44 -4.07 -26.41 -3.49
C SER A 44 -5.08 -25.25 -3.50
N ARG A 45 -5.99 -25.19 -2.52
CA ARG A 45 -6.99 -24.11 -2.40
C ARG A 45 -6.52 -22.94 -1.53
N TYR A 46 -5.29 -22.96 -1.04
CA TYR A 46 -4.75 -21.89 -0.20
C TYR A 46 -4.61 -20.59 -1.01
N ARG A 47 -5.31 -19.54 -0.60
CA ARG A 47 -5.13 -18.20 -1.17
C ARG A 47 -4.09 -17.45 -0.35
N VAL A 48 -3.04 -16.98 -1.02
CA VAL A 48 -2.06 -16.08 -0.43
C VAL A 48 -2.69 -14.71 -0.32
N GLU A 49 -2.84 -14.23 0.91
CA GLU A 49 -3.25 -12.86 1.19
C GLU A 49 -2.06 -11.94 0.89
N GLY A 50 -2.18 -11.11 -0.15
CA GLY A 50 -1.13 -10.15 -0.54
C GLY A 50 -1.38 -8.73 -0.04
N ASP A 51 -2.50 -8.51 0.66
CA ASP A 51 -2.84 -7.20 1.18
C ASP A 51 -2.05 -6.90 2.46
N VAL A 52 -1.16 -5.91 2.36
CA VAL A 52 -0.30 -5.47 3.46
C VAL A 52 -1.14 -4.97 4.64
N GLU A 53 -2.30 -4.38 4.39
CA GLU A 53 -3.17 -3.88 5.45
C GLU A 53 -3.76 -5.05 6.25
N SER A 54 -4.28 -6.07 5.57
CA SER A 54 -4.81 -7.31 6.18
C SER A 54 -3.74 -8.10 6.96
N LEU A 55 -2.47 -8.03 6.53
CA LEU A 55 -1.35 -8.74 7.17
C LEU A 55 -0.81 -8.03 8.42
N LEU A 56 -0.82 -6.70 8.42
CA LEU A 56 -0.20 -5.88 9.47
C LEU A 56 -1.20 -5.35 10.49
N ALA A 57 -2.46 -5.17 10.08
CA ALA A 57 -3.52 -4.64 10.93
C ALA A 57 -4.57 -5.72 11.25
N PRO A 58 -5.07 -5.79 12.50
CA PRO A 58 -6.12 -6.72 12.86
C PRO A 58 -7.44 -6.34 12.18
N LYS A 59 -8.17 -7.36 11.68
CA LYS A 59 -9.42 -7.20 10.92
C LYS A 59 -10.50 -6.38 11.62
N HIS A 60 -10.55 -6.44 12.96
CA HIS A 60 -11.57 -5.79 13.79
C HIS A 60 -10.96 -4.75 14.75
N SER A 61 -10.01 -3.94 14.26
CA SER A 61 -9.49 -2.81 15.03
C SER A 61 -10.56 -1.71 15.18
N LEU A 62 -10.58 -1.05 16.34
CA LEU A 62 -11.42 0.13 16.57
C LEU A 62 -11.20 1.19 15.48
N ALA A 63 -9.94 1.48 15.14
CA ALA A 63 -9.60 2.44 14.09
C ALA A 63 -10.13 2.04 12.70
N LYS A 64 -10.22 0.73 12.41
CA LYS A 64 -10.77 0.22 11.15
C LYS A 64 -12.30 0.29 11.14
N ILE A 65 -12.94 0.08 12.29
CA ILE A 65 -14.39 0.20 12.45
C ILE A 65 -14.82 1.68 12.37
N GLU A 66 -14.11 2.57 13.07
CA GLU A 66 -14.33 4.02 12.99
C GLU A 66 -14.08 4.51 11.58
N GLY A 67 -12.98 4.09 10.93
CA GLY A 67 -12.70 4.42 9.54
C GLY A 67 -13.80 3.96 8.58
N ASN A 68 -14.27 2.72 8.71
CA ASN A 68 -15.37 2.19 7.90
C ASN A 68 -16.70 2.93 8.16
N LEU A 69 -16.96 3.30 9.41
CA LEU A 69 -18.16 4.05 9.79
C LEU A 69 -18.11 5.48 9.22
N VAL A 70 -16.96 6.14 9.28
CA VAL A 70 -16.74 7.46 8.69
C VAL A 70 -16.89 7.41 7.18
N GLU A 71 -16.29 6.43 6.49
CA GLU A 71 -16.43 6.27 5.03
C GLU A 71 -17.90 6.02 4.64
N SER A 72 -18.66 5.29 5.46
CA SER A 72 -20.08 5.00 5.21
C SER A 72 -21.01 6.19 5.50
N LEU A 73 -20.74 6.96 6.55
CA LEU A 73 -21.58 8.10 6.97
C LEU A 73 -21.25 9.38 6.19
N PHE A 74 -19.99 9.54 5.79
CA PHE A 74 -19.47 10.69 5.08
C PHE A 74 -18.73 10.23 3.83
N PRO A 75 -19.44 9.72 2.81
CA PRO A 75 -18.80 9.31 1.57
C PRO A 75 -18.16 10.53 0.90
N VAL A 76 -16.82 10.57 0.91
CA VAL A 76 -16.06 11.63 0.27
C VAL A 76 -16.17 11.42 -1.24
N ASN A 77 -16.80 12.37 -1.93
CA ASN A 77 -16.88 12.30 -3.38
C ASN A 77 -15.54 12.73 -4.00
N ARG A 78 -14.64 11.75 -4.14
CA ARG A 78 -13.25 11.94 -4.59
C ARG A 78 -13.14 12.56 -5.99
N SER A 79 -14.21 12.51 -6.80
CA SER A 79 -14.24 13.15 -8.12
C SER A 79 -14.48 14.66 -8.08
N LYS A 80 -15.02 15.24 -7.00
CA LYS A 80 -15.45 16.66 -7.00
C LYS A 80 -14.47 17.61 -6.33
N HIS A 81 -13.78 17.16 -5.29
CA HIS A 81 -12.82 17.98 -4.54
C HIS A 81 -11.73 17.06 -3.99
N ALA A 82 -10.55 17.07 -4.60
CA ALA A 82 -9.36 16.47 -4.01
C ALA A 82 -8.64 17.57 -3.25
N LEU A 83 -9.00 17.76 -1.98
CA LEU A 83 -8.20 18.63 -1.11
C LEU A 83 -6.86 17.93 -0.85
N TYR A 84 -5.80 18.71 -0.64
CA TYR A 84 -4.48 18.17 -0.28
C TYR A 84 -4.54 17.23 0.95
N SER A 85 -5.52 17.43 1.83
CA SER A 85 -5.79 16.57 2.99
C SER A 85 -6.31 15.17 2.62
N ASP A 86 -6.96 15.01 1.46
CA ASP A 86 -7.50 13.72 1.00
C ASP A 86 -6.39 12.79 0.48
N LEU A 87 -5.23 13.34 0.09
CA LEU A 87 -4.04 12.55 -0.29
C LEU A 87 -3.38 11.83 0.90
N GLN A 88 -3.74 12.19 2.14
CA GLN A 88 -3.26 11.49 3.34
C GLN A 88 -4.11 10.26 3.68
N THR A 89 -5.28 10.09 3.04
CA THR A 89 -6.06 8.87 3.24
C THR A 89 -5.38 7.68 2.57
N PRO A 90 -5.26 6.53 3.25
CA PRO A 90 -4.70 5.33 2.65
C PRO A 90 -5.53 4.94 1.43
N GLY A 91 -4.92 5.00 0.25
CA GLY A 91 -5.57 4.81 -1.03
C GLY A 91 -4.55 4.62 -2.16
N ARG A 92 -5.04 4.28 -3.36
CA ARG A 92 -4.18 4.11 -4.56
C ARG A 92 -3.80 5.47 -5.16
N TYR A 93 -3.07 6.28 -4.41
CA TYR A 93 -2.50 7.53 -4.89
C TYR A 93 -0.99 7.36 -5.09
N GLY A 94 -0.49 7.76 -6.26
CA GLY A 94 0.94 7.85 -6.53
C GLY A 94 1.43 9.24 -6.15
N ARG A 95 2.26 9.36 -5.11
CA ARG A 95 2.96 10.61 -4.80
C ARG A 95 4.32 10.60 -5.47
N VAL A 96 4.60 11.62 -6.28
CA VAL A 96 5.91 11.84 -6.88
C VAL A 96 6.55 13.04 -6.21
N ILE A 97 7.76 12.87 -5.67
CA ILE A 97 8.57 13.97 -5.15
C ILE A 97 9.60 14.29 -6.22
N ILE A 98 9.51 15.51 -6.77
CA ILE A 98 10.37 15.95 -7.86
C ILE A 98 11.42 16.90 -7.27
N THR A 99 12.69 16.58 -7.52
CA THR A 99 13.82 17.40 -7.08
C THR A 99 14.73 17.71 -8.27
N ALA A 100 15.20 18.96 -8.36
CA ALA A 100 16.18 19.37 -9.34
C ALA A 100 17.58 19.17 -8.76
N ARG A 101 18.51 18.56 -9.52
CA ARG A 101 19.90 18.38 -9.07
C ARG A 101 20.64 19.70 -8.92
N ARG A 102 20.27 20.73 -9.69
CA ARG A 102 20.80 22.09 -9.65
C ARG A 102 19.72 23.08 -10.08
N GLY A 103 19.63 24.21 -9.40
CA GLY A 103 18.63 25.24 -9.70
C GLY A 103 17.27 24.97 -9.06
N SER A 104 16.28 25.79 -9.43
CA SER A 104 14.90 25.66 -8.95
C SER A 104 14.11 24.66 -9.80
N VAL A 105 13.24 23.87 -9.18
CA VAL A 105 12.31 22.95 -9.86
C VAL A 105 11.32 23.70 -10.76
N LEU A 106 11.10 25.00 -10.51
CA LEU A 106 10.22 25.88 -11.30
C LEU A 106 10.88 26.46 -12.56
N ASP A 107 12.14 26.10 -12.82
CA ASP A 107 12.84 26.49 -14.03
C ASP A 107 12.19 25.81 -15.26
N PRO A 108 11.96 26.53 -16.38
CA PRO A 108 11.16 26.04 -17.50
C PRO A 108 11.69 24.73 -18.09
N VAL A 109 13.00 24.51 -18.08
CA VAL A 109 13.62 23.28 -18.59
C VAL A 109 13.20 22.07 -17.78
N HIS A 110 13.06 22.22 -16.46
CA HIS A 110 12.65 21.14 -15.57
C HIS A 110 11.13 20.93 -15.60
N LEU A 111 10.36 21.98 -15.85
CA LEU A 111 8.90 21.93 -15.87
C LEU A 111 8.35 21.03 -16.99
N GLU A 112 8.94 21.08 -18.19
CA GLU A 112 8.49 20.25 -19.32
C GLU A 112 8.67 18.76 -19.05
N THR A 113 9.76 18.39 -18.35
CA THR A 113 10.00 17.00 -17.92
C THR A 113 9.07 16.51 -16.82
N ILE A 114 8.50 17.40 -16.00
CA ILE A 114 7.57 17.02 -14.93
C ILE A 114 6.24 16.52 -15.50
N LEU A 115 5.79 17.13 -16.59
CA LEU A 115 4.55 16.76 -17.28
C LEU A 115 4.66 15.43 -18.04
N GLN A 116 5.88 14.95 -18.30
CA GLN A 116 6.16 13.66 -18.95
C GLN A 116 6.56 12.60 -17.92
N VAL A 117 5.58 12.02 -17.22
CA VAL A 117 5.83 10.92 -16.27
C VAL A 117 5.91 9.59 -17.03
N SER A 118 7.14 9.13 -17.31
CA SER A 118 7.37 7.77 -17.83
C SER A 118 7.41 6.77 -16.68
N SER A 119 6.37 5.95 -16.54
CA SER A 119 6.37 4.80 -15.63
C SER A 119 6.99 3.59 -16.33
N SER A 120 7.85 2.86 -15.61
CA SER A 120 8.71 1.78 -16.12
C SER A 120 7.98 0.79 -17.03
N GLY A 121 8.34 0.80 -18.31
CA GLY A 121 7.98 -0.22 -19.31
C GLY A 121 6.81 0.11 -20.24
N PHE A 122 6.01 1.15 -19.95
CA PHE A 122 4.85 1.52 -20.78
C PHE A 122 4.68 3.03 -20.86
N ASN A 123 4.42 3.54 -22.07
CA ASN A 123 4.22 4.96 -22.33
C ASN A 123 2.78 5.38 -21.98
N TYR A 124 2.48 5.46 -20.69
CA TYR A 124 1.20 6.00 -20.22
C TYR A 124 1.29 7.52 -20.12
N SER A 125 0.42 8.23 -20.83
CA SER A 125 0.18 9.66 -20.62
C SER A 125 -0.59 9.88 -19.31
N PHE A 126 -0.40 11.04 -18.67
CA PHE A 126 -1.13 11.46 -17.46
C PHE A 126 -2.65 11.30 -17.60
N SER A 127 -3.19 11.54 -18.80
CA SER A 127 -4.62 11.38 -19.11
C SER A 127 -5.19 9.97 -18.87
N TYR A 128 -4.34 8.93 -18.88
CA TYR A 128 -4.76 7.55 -18.63
C TYR A 128 -4.70 7.14 -17.15
N LEU A 129 -4.03 7.93 -16.32
CA LEU A 129 -3.80 7.64 -14.90
C LEU A 129 -4.57 8.59 -13.98
N CYS A 130 -5.03 9.72 -14.51
CA CYS A 130 -5.72 10.75 -13.74
C CYS A 130 -7.11 10.29 -13.26
N LEU A 131 -7.58 10.87 -12.17
CA LEU A 131 -8.96 10.74 -11.72
C LEU A 131 -9.83 11.76 -12.49
N PRO A 132 -10.82 11.33 -13.28
CA PRO A 132 -11.73 12.24 -13.98
C PRO A 132 -12.78 12.82 -13.03
N ASP A 133 -13.09 14.11 -13.20
CA ASP A 133 -14.27 14.79 -12.63
C ASP A 133 -15.55 14.38 -13.39
N ASP A 134 -16.72 14.80 -12.91
CA ASP A 134 -18.05 14.60 -13.52
C ASP A 134 -18.12 15.05 -15.01
N LYS A 135 -17.20 15.93 -15.43
CA LYS A 135 -17.06 16.42 -16.80
C LYS A 135 -16.06 15.61 -17.65
N ASN A 136 -15.56 14.47 -17.17
CA ASN A 136 -14.47 13.69 -17.78
C ASN A 136 -13.15 14.45 -17.97
N VAL A 137 -12.92 15.48 -17.16
CA VAL A 137 -11.65 16.23 -17.15
C VAL A 137 -10.79 15.72 -16.00
N CYS A 138 -9.51 15.47 -16.25
CA CYS A 138 -8.57 15.09 -15.20
C CYS A 138 -8.54 16.16 -14.11
N ILE A 139 -8.75 15.76 -12.86
CA ILE A 139 -8.51 16.62 -11.71
C ILE A 139 -7.00 16.75 -11.55
N VAL A 140 -6.50 17.98 -11.59
CA VAL A 140 -5.08 18.29 -11.46
C VAL A 140 -4.89 19.17 -10.23
N ASP A 141 -3.80 18.93 -9.50
CA ASP A 141 -3.42 19.74 -8.34
C ASP A 141 -3.24 21.22 -8.73
N ASP A 142 -3.61 22.12 -7.82
CA ASP A 142 -3.51 23.57 -7.98
C ASP A 142 -2.09 24.01 -8.37
N ILE A 143 -1.08 23.30 -7.89
CA ILE A 143 0.32 23.55 -8.22
C ILE A 143 0.58 23.29 -9.71
N ILE A 144 0.07 22.19 -10.26
CA ILE A 144 0.27 21.84 -11.68
C ILE A 144 -0.50 22.81 -12.57
N ARG A 145 -1.73 23.19 -12.18
CA ARG A 145 -2.50 24.23 -12.87
C ARG A 145 -1.75 25.56 -12.91
N ALA A 146 -1.20 26.00 -11.77
CA ALA A 146 -0.39 27.21 -11.70
C ALA A 146 0.87 27.12 -12.59
N MET A 147 1.49 25.95 -12.67
CA MET A 147 2.65 25.73 -13.54
C MET A 147 2.31 25.80 -15.03
N GLU A 148 1.18 25.23 -15.45
CA GLU A 148 0.70 25.30 -16.84
C GLU A 148 0.32 26.74 -17.24
N GLU A 149 -0.28 27.49 -16.32
CA GLU A 149 -0.53 28.92 -16.50
C GLU A 149 0.77 29.72 -16.65
N ILE A 150 1.81 29.42 -15.87
CA ILE A 150 3.13 30.07 -15.99
C ILE A 150 3.77 29.74 -17.36
N GLN A 151 3.64 28.50 -17.84
CA GLN A 151 4.20 28.08 -19.14
C GLN A 151 3.45 28.73 -20.31
N SER A 152 2.12 28.77 -20.27
CA SER A 152 1.30 29.44 -21.28
C SER A 152 1.51 30.96 -21.29
N ALA A 153 1.69 31.60 -20.13
CA ALA A 153 2.02 33.02 -20.05
C ALA A 153 3.41 33.33 -20.64
N ARG A 154 4.40 32.46 -20.41
CA ARG A 154 5.76 32.59 -20.99
C ARG A 154 5.75 32.45 -22.51
N THR A 155 5.05 31.45 -23.05
CA THR A 155 4.93 31.28 -24.51
C THR A 155 4.17 32.42 -25.18
N SER A 156 3.27 33.09 -24.45
CA SER A 156 2.55 34.29 -24.89
C SER A 156 3.35 35.61 -24.75
N ASN A 157 4.58 35.59 -24.23
CA ASN A 157 5.41 36.79 -24.01
C ASN A 157 4.71 37.90 -23.18
N ARG A 158 3.69 37.56 -22.40
CA ARG A 158 3.00 38.49 -21.51
C ARG A 158 3.74 38.57 -20.18
N LYS A 159 4.30 39.75 -19.87
CA LYS A 159 4.79 40.07 -18.52
C LYS A 159 3.58 40.25 -17.60
N PHE A 160 3.23 39.23 -16.82
CA PHE A 160 2.33 39.42 -15.69
C PHE A 160 3.13 39.96 -14.49
N PRO A 161 2.64 41.00 -13.80
CA PRO A 161 3.16 41.38 -12.50
C PRO A 161 2.64 40.36 -11.48
N LEU A 162 3.36 39.25 -11.31
CA LEU A 162 3.09 38.33 -10.22
C LEU A 162 3.66 38.94 -8.93
N ASN A 163 2.82 39.68 -8.20
CA ASN A 163 3.02 39.89 -6.77
C ASN A 163 2.81 38.54 -6.07
N PHE A 164 3.83 37.68 -6.08
CA PHE A 164 3.92 36.62 -5.10
C PHE A 164 4.09 37.30 -3.74
N ILE A 165 3.02 37.34 -2.96
CA ILE A 165 3.14 37.58 -1.52
C ILE A 165 3.79 36.32 -0.96
N PHE A 166 5.12 36.33 -0.98
CA PHE A 166 5.96 35.38 -0.25
C PHE A 166 5.65 35.62 1.22
N TRP A 167 4.85 34.75 1.84
CA TRP A 167 4.85 34.67 3.29
C TRP A 167 6.20 34.07 3.69
N PRO A 168 7.04 34.79 4.44
CA PRO A 168 8.27 34.23 4.96
C PRO A 168 7.86 33.29 6.10
N THR A 169 7.74 32.01 5.83
CA THR A 169 7.87 31.01 6.89
C THR A 169 9.35 30.70 7.02
N ASP A 170 9.95 31.31 8.04
CA ASP A 170 11.28 30.98 8.55
C ASP A 170 11.29 29.52 9.04
N ASP A 171 11.42 28.56 8.13
CA ASP A 171 11.72 27.17 8.50
C ASP A 171 13.21 26.91 8.29
N VAL A 172 13.94 27.11 9.38
CA VAL A 172 15.31 26.69 9.63
C VAL A 172 15.42 25.18 9.39
N ILE A 173 15.89 24.77 8.20
CA ILE A 173 16.34 23.39 7.99
C ILE A 173 17.80 23.30 8.41
N SER A 174 17.96 22.84 9.64
CA SER A 174 19.18 22.32 10.25
C SER A 174 19.96 21.43 9.26
N ASN A 175 21.21 21.82 9.00
CA ASN A 175 22.25 20.95 8.45
C ASN A 175 22.31 19.64 9.26
N ILE A 176 22.00 18.52 8.62
CA ILE A 176 22.47 17.21 9.10
C ILE A 176 23.69 16.86 8.24
N LYS A 177 24.80 16.76 8.96
CA LYS A 177 26.16 16.45 8.54
C LYS A 177 26.29 15.10 7.86
#